data_AF-A0A4R4R6T1-F1
#
_entry.id   AF-A0A4R4R6T1-F1
#
_cell.length_a   1.000
_cell.length_b   1.000
_cell.length_c   1.000
_cell.angle_alpha   90.00
_cell.angle_beta   90.00
_cell.angle_gamma   90.00
#
_symmetry.space_group_name_H-M   'P 1'
#
loop_
_entity.id
_entity.type
_entity.pdbx_description
1 polymer ?
#
loop_
_entity_poly.entity_id
_entity_poly.type
_entity_poly.pdbx_seq_one_letter_code
_entity_poly.pdbx_strand_id
1 'polypeptide(L)'
;MPRRRPRRAAGPLRALLGVLAGLAVLLAGCRSPERAEPVPEPLRPDWRALTLPMPPGAPGRLLLRDAAACGGRWFVVGAVADAAGVTRPAAWSSMAATALPASPASSGPPSLGVDAFAWSPLRLTPRSAYGAENVLTAVGCRDGRLAAVGAKSGGVHGNPRISTWRQLADGSVVEAPAEFEVFGGPDAVNVGRIAGGPAGWVIAGNRGTG
;
A
#
# COMPACT_ATOMS: atom_id res chain seq x y z
N MET A 1 -30.37 78.89 37.89
CA MET A 1 -30.96 78.42 36.62
C MET A 1 -30.22 77.19 36.12
N PRO A 2 -30.84 76.00 36.02
CA PRO A 2 -30.18 74.80 35.50
C PRO A 2 -30.36 74.67 33.98
N ARG A 3 -29.26 74.58 33.23
CA ARG A 3 -29.25 74.31 31.78
C ARG A 3 -29.55 72.82 31.53
N ARG A 4 -30.71 72.51 30.94
CA ARG A 4 -31.01 71.18 30.38
C ARG A 4 -30.12 70.89 29.18
N ARG A 5 -29.38 69.77 29.19
CA ARG A 5 -28.71 69.21 28.00
C ARG A 5 -29.75 68.48 27.12
N PRO A 6 -29.74 68.63 25.79
CA PRO A 6 -30.61 67.87 24.90
C PRO A 6 -30.11 66.42 24.77
N ARG A 7 -30.99 65.45 25.07
CA ARG A 7 -30.79 64.05 24.70
C ARG A 7 -30.91 63.96 23.17
N ARG A 8 -29.80 63.66 22.49
CA ARG A 8 -29.82 63.27 21.07
C ARG A 8 -30.53 61.91 20.98
N ALA A 9 -31.77 61.92 20.52
CA ALA A 9 -32.45 60.71 20.09
C ALA A 9 -31.69 60.17 18.87
N ALA A 10 -30.82 59.17 19.08
CA ALA A 10 -30.31 58.36 17.98
C ALA A 10 -31.52 57.60 17.42
N GLY A 11 -32.05 58.11 16.30
CA GLY A 11 -33.34 57.71 15.77
C GLY A 11 -33.41 56.25 15.32
N PRO A 12 -34.64 55.70 15.20
CA PRO A 12 -34.93 54.33 14.76
C PRO A 12 -34.32 53.98 13.40
N LEU A 13 -33.91 54.98 12.62
CA LEU A 13 -33.25 54.85 11.32
C LEU A 13 -31.89 54.11 11.40
N ARG A 14 -31.10 54.31 12.48
CA ARG A 14 -29.81 53.61 12.65
C ARG A 14 -29.98 52.13 12.97
N ALA A 15 -30.99 51.81 13.77
CA ALA A 15 -31.35 50.42 14.05
C ALA A 15 -31.89 49.72 12.80
N LEU A 16 -32.73 50.39 12.01
CA LEU A 16 -33.26 49.87 10.76
C LEU A 16 -32.17 49.58 9.72
N LEU A 17 -31.19 50.48 9.58
CA LEU A 17 -30.02 50.28 8.71
C LEU A 17 -29.17 49.07 9.15
N GLY A 18 -28.98 48.88 10.46
CA GLY A 18 -28.27 47.71 10.99
C GLY A 18 -29.00 46.39 10.70
N VAL A 19 -30.33 46.38 10.86
CA VAL A 19 -31.17 45.20 10.54
C VAL A 19 -31.17 44.88 9.05
N LEU A 20 -31.28 45.90 8.18
CA LEU A 20 -31.23 45.71 6.73
C LEU A 20 -29.86 45.23 6.25
N ALA A 21 -28.77 45.75 6.82
CA ALA A 21 -27.42 45.28 6.51
C ALA A 21 -27.22 43.83 6.99
N GLY A 22 -27.68 43.48 8.18
CA GLY A 22 -27.65 42.10 8.69
C GLY A 22 -28.47 41.14 7.84
N LEU A 23 -29.67 41.55 7.41
CA LEU A 23 -30.53 40.76 6.53
C LEU A 23 -29.89 40.57 5.15
N ALA A 24 -29.27 41.60 4.59
CA ALA A 24 -28.54 41.51 3.31
C ALA A 24 -27.35 40.54 3.40
N VAL A 25 -26.60 40.53 4.51
CA VAL A 25 -25.50 39.58 4.74
C VAL A 25 -26.02 38.14 4.88
N LEU A 26 -27.11 37.93 5.63
CA LEU A 26 -27.75 36.62 5.78
C LEU A 26 -28.30 36.10 4.43
N LEU A 27 -28.90 36.98 3.62
CA LEU A 27 -29.43 36.63 2.29
C LEU A 27 -28.33 36.39 1.25
N ALA A 28 -27.17 37.06 1.37
CA ALA A 28 -26.01 36.82 0.51
C ALA A 28 -25.29 35.50 0.85
N GLY A 29 -25.28 35.10 2.13
CA GLY A 29 -24.73 33.81 2.58
C GLY A 29 -25.47 32.60 1.98
N CYS A 30 -26.79 32.70 1.81
CA CYS A 30 -27.61 31.65 1.20
C CYS A 30 -27.44 31.50 -0.33
N ARG A 31 -26.70 32.41 -0.98
CA ARG A 31 -26.45 32.41 -2.43
C ARG A 31 -24.99 32.18 -2.80
N SER A 32 -24.15 31.76 -1.86
CA SER A 32 -22.87 31.19 -2.25
C SER A 32 -23.16 29.92 -3.03
N PRO A 33 -22.93 29.86 -4.36
CA PRO A 33 -22.99 28.58 -5.05
C PRO A 33 -21.98 27.70 -4.33
N GLU A 34 -22.46 26.57 -3.83
CA GLU A 34 -21.61 25.51 -3.32
C GLU A 34 -20.52 25.32 -4.38
N ARG A 35 -19.27 25.64 -4.03
CA ARG A 35 -18.15 25.51 -4.97
C ARG A 35 -18.07 24.01 -5.23
N ALA A 36 -18.69 23.57 -6.32
CA ALA A 36 -18.77 22.17 -6.69
C ALA A 36 -17.38 21.59 -6.57
N GLU A 37 -17.22 20.65 -5.63
CA GLU A 37 -15.96 19.96 -5.46
C GLU A 37 -15.64 19.34 -6.81
N PRO A 38 -14.47 19.62 -7.40
CA PRO A 38 -14.15 19.09 -8.72
C PRO A 38 -14.27 17.57 -8.65
N VAL A 39 -15.24 17.03 -9.40
CA VAL A 39 -15.45 15.59 -9.48
C VAL A 39 -14.13 14.99 -9.98
N PRO A 40 -13.49 14.09 -9.21
CA PRO A 40 -12.25 13.48 -9.64
C PRO A 40 -12.47 12.82 -10.99
N GLU A 41 -11.69 13.22 -12.00
CA GLU A 41 -11.77 12.59 -13.30
C GLU A 41 -11.48 11.09 -13.13
N PRO A 42 -12.25 10.19 -13.79
CA PRO A 42 -11.97 8.77 -13.72
C PRO A 42 -10.54 8.46 -14.15
N LEU A 43 -9.79 7.77 -13.29
CA LEU A 43 -8.48 7.25 -13.64
C LEU A 43 -8.62 6.30 -14.84
N ARG A 44 -7.92 6.62 -15.92
CA ARG A 44 -7.80 5.77 -17.11
C ARG A 44 -6.39 5.17 -17.15
N PRO A 45 -6.16 4.06 -16.43
CA PRO A 45 -4.85 3.41 -16.44
C PRO A 45 -4.48 2.93 -17.86
N ASP A 46 -3.26 3.23 -18.28
CA ASP A 46 -2.65 2.59 -19.44
C ASP A 46 -2.07 1.24 -18.99
N TRP A 47 -2.82 0.17 -19.25
CA TRP A 47 -2.40 -1.18 -18.87
C TRP A 47 -1.34 -1.69 -19.83
N ARG A 48 -0.19 -2.08 -19.28
CA ARG A 48 0.89 -2.71 -20.05
C ARG A 48 1.29 -4.04 -19.44
N ALA A 49 1.49 -5.02 -20.32
CA ALA A 49 2.08 -6.29 -19.94
C ALA A 49 3.58 -6.11 -19.70
N LEU A 50 4.10 -6.79 -18.68
CA LEU A 50 5.52 -6.86 -18.36
C LEU A 50 5.92 -8.32 -18.19
N THR A 51 7.16 -8.64 -18.54
CA THR A 51 7.76 -9.96 -18.30
C THR A 51 8.73 -9.85 -17.14
N LEU A 52 8.53 -10.68 -16.12
CA LEU A 52 9.48 -10.79 -15.01
C LEU A 52 10.61 -11.75 -15.40
N PRO A 53 11.88 -11.41 -15.11
CA PRO A 53 12.98 -12.33 -15.36
C PRO A 53 12.87 -13.57 -14.48
N MET A 54 13.24 -14.73 -15.00
CA MET A 54 13.25 -15.98 -14.25
C MET A 54 14.30 -15.90 -13.12
N PRO A 55 13.94 -16.12 -11.84
CA PRO A 55 14.92 -16.21 -10.76
C PRO A 55 15.82 -17.43 -10.94
N PRO A 56 17.09 -17.39 -10.46
CA PRO A 56 18.01 -18.53 -10.51
C PRO A 56 17.39 -19.82 -9.96
N GLY A 57 17.83 -20.96 -10.50
CA GLY A 57 17.34 -22.30 -10.15
C GLY A 57 16.58 -22.96 -11.31
N ALA A 58 15.88 -24.06 -11.01
CA ALA A 58 15.10 -24.79 -12.00
C ALA A 58 14.03 -23.89 -12.63
N PRO A 59 13.85 -23.91 -13.96
CA PRO A 59 12.81 -23.13 -14.63
C PRO A 59 11.43 -23.70 -14.31
N GLY A 60 10.40 -22.86 -14.48
CA GLY A 60 9.01 -23.27 -14.27
C GLY A 60 8.05 -22.12 -14.53
N ARG A 61 6.77 -22.34 -14.19
CA ARG A 61 5.72 -21.33 -14.29
C ARG A 61 5.84 -20.35 -13.12
N LEU A 62 5.87 -19.05 -13.42
CA LEU A 62 5.79 -18.01 -12.39
C LEU A 62 4.38 -17.97 -11.79
N LEU A 63 4.30 -17.97 -10.47
CA LEU A 63 3.09 -17.71 -9.70
C LEU A 63 3.30 -16.35 -9.02
N LEU A 64 2.46 -15.36 -9.35
CA LEU A 64 2.47 -14.05 -8.68
C LEU A 64 1.30 -13.98 -7.72
N ARG A 65 1.55 -13.46 -6.51
CA ARG A 65 0.54 -13.46 -5.43
C ARG A 65 0.24 -12.09 -4.87
N ASP A 66 1.27 -11.28 -4.66
CA ASP A 66 1.11 -9.97 -4.04
C ASP A 66 2.22 -9.01 -4.43
N ALA A 67 1.95 -7.71 -4.24
CA ALA A 67 2.88 -6.62 -4.52
C ALA A 67 2.79 -5.51 -3.47
N ALA A 68 3.93 -4.92 -3.13
CA ALA A 68 4.01 -3.78 -2.22
C ALA A 68 5.01 -2.74 -2.73
N ALA A 69 4.76 -1.47 -2.42
CA ALA A 69 5.65 -0.38 -2.75
C ALA A 69 5.91 0.53 -1.55
N CYS A 70 7.17 0.87 -1.30
CA CYS A 70 7.58 1.90 -0.34
C CYS A 70 9.03 2.30 -0.58
N GLY A 71 9.43 3.48 -0.10
CA GLY A 71 10.83 3.94 -0.20
C GLY A 71 11.37 3.97 -1.64
N GLY A 72 10.51 4.32 -2.62
CA GLY A 72 10.89 4.36 -4.03
C GLY A 72 11.17 3.00 -4.65
N ARG A 73 10.70 1.89 -4.07
CA ARG A 73 10.89 0.54 -4.59
C ARG A 73 9.57 -0.21 -4.63
N TRP A 74 9.44 -1.05 -5.65
CA TRP A 74 8.39 -2.05 -5.78
C TRP A 74 8.93 -3.44 -5.45
N PHE A 75 8.06 -4.25 -4.89
CA PHE A 75 8.30 -5.67 -4.63
C PHE A 75 7.11 -6.47 -5.14
N VAL A 76 7.40 -7.60 -5.77
CA VAL A 76 6.40 -8.61 -6.17
C VAL A 76 6.87 -9.95 -5.62
N VAL A 77 5.94 -10.75 -5.08
CA VAL A 77 6.26 -12.06 -4.50
C VAL A 77 5.38 -13.16 -5.05
N GLY A 78 5.88 -14.38 -4.92
CA GLY A 78 5.15 -15.60 -5.24
C GLY A 78 6.07 -16.82 -5.24
N ALA A 79 6.04 -17.58 -6.34
CA ALA A 79 6.85 -18.78 -6.50
C ALA A 79 7.15 -19.10 -7.97
N VAL A 80 8.07 -20.04 -8.17
CA VAL A 80 8.20 -20.79 -9.44
C VAL A 80 7.68 -22.19 -9.20
N ALA A 81 6.77 -22.68 -10.04
CA ALA A 81 6.23 -24.03 -10.00
C ALA A 81 6.73 -24.85 -11.19
N ASP A 82 7.24 -26.05 -10.92
CA ASP A 82 7.62 -26.97 -11.98
C ASP A 82 6.40 -27.71 -12.59
N ALA A 83 6.66 -28.64 -13.50
CA ALA A 83 5.62 -29.44 -14.15
C ALA A 83 4.90 -30.41 -13.19
N ALA A 84 5.56 -30.85 -12.11
CA ALA A 84 4.98 -31.70 -11.08
C ALA A 84 4.19 -30.90 -10.03
N GLY A 85 4.25 -29.56 -10.08
CA GLY A 85 3.62 -28.68 -9.11
C GLY A 85 4.45 -28.45 -7.85
N VAL A 86 5.71 -28.89 -7.83
CA VAL A 86 6.65 -28.51 -6.77
C VAL A 86 6.98 -27.03 -6.94
N THR A 87 6.94 -26.31 -5.83
CA THR A 87 7.11 -24.86 -5.79
C THR A 87 8.45 -24.50 -5.19
N ARG A 88 8.98 -23.32 -5.55
CA ARG A 88 10.08 -22.66 -4.83
C ARG A 88 9.77 -21.18 -4.69
N PRO A 89 10.09 -20.53 -3.56
CA PRO A 89 9.75 -19.13 -3.34
C PRO A 89 10.47 -18.22 -4.34
N ALA A 90 9.79 -17.16 -4.74
CA ALA A 90 10.32 -16.16 -5.66
C ALA A 90 9.88 -14.75 -5.26
N ALA A 91 10.76 -13.79 -5.46
CA ALA A 91 10.49 -12.38 -5.27
C ALA A 91 11.28 -11.55 -6.27
N TRP A 92 10.75 -10.41 -6.64
CA TRP A 92 11.36 -9.45 -7.54
C TRP A 92 11.29 -8.07 -6.93
N SER A 93 12.25 -7.21 -7.27
CA SER A 93 12.19 -5.80 -6.96
C SER A 93 12.47 -4.94 -8.18
N SER A 94 11.84 -3.77 -8.22
CA SER A 94 12.15 -2.71 -9.18
C SER A 94 12.30 -1.40 -8.43
N MET A 95 13.14 -0.51 -8.93
CA MET A 95 13.05 0.91 -8.57
C MET A 95 11.69 1.41 -9.04
N ALA A 96 10.99 2.19 -8.22
CA ALA A 96 9.82 2.91 -8.65
C ALA A 96 10.29 4.04 -9.58
N ALA A 97 9.71 4.12 -10.77
CA ALA A 97 9.94 5.27 -11.63
C ALA A 97 9.54 6.54 -10.86
N THR A 98 10.50 7.44 -10.60
CA THR A 98 10.17 8.77 -10.12
C THR A 98 9.50 9.50 -11.27
N ALA A 99 8.24 9.89 -11.09
CA ALA A 99 7.58 10.81 -12.03
C ALA A 99 8.45 12.06 -12.17
N LEU A 100 9.00 12.28 -13.36
CA LEU A 100 9.66 13.54 -13.67
C LEU A 100 8.60 14.65 -13.53
N PRO A 101 8.94 15.81 -12.96
CA PRO A 101 8.04 16.95 -13.00
C PRO A 101 7.72 17.26 -14.46
N ALA A 102 6.43 17.46 -14.77
CA ALA A 102 5.99 17.81 -16.10
C ALA A 102 6.78 19.05 -16.57
N SER A 103 7.42 18.96 -17.74
CA SER A 103 8.05 20.13 -18.35
C SER A 103 6.95 21.15 -18.70
N PRO A 104 7.12 22.45 -18.42
CA PRO A 104 6.11 23.46 -18.77
C PRO A 104 5.85 23.57 -20.28
N ALA A 105 6.65 22.88 -21.12
CA ALA A 105 6.46 22.82 -22.57
C ALA A 105 5.56 21.66 -23.06
N SER A 106 5.14 20.73 -22.20
CA SER A 106 4.26 19.63 -22.62
C SER A 106 2.82 19.89 -22.18
N SER A 107 1.93 20.21 -23.14
CA SER A 107 0.48 20.26 -22.95
C SER A 107 -0.17 18.86 -22.90
N GLY A 108 0.60 17.83 -22.56
CA GLY A 108 0.16 16.46 -22.40
C GLY A 108 0.60 15.90 -21.03
N PRO A 109 -0.08 14.88 -20.49
CA PRO A 109 0.30 14.26 -19.24
C PRO A 109 1.75 13.74 -19.33
N PRO A 110 2.56 13.86 -18.25
CA PRO A 110 3.92 13.33 -18.24
C PRO A 110 3.87 11.82 -18.50
N SER A 111 4.41 11.38 -19.64
CA SER A 111 4.60 9.97 -19.94
C SER A 111 5.92 9.52 -19.32
N LEU A 112 5.86 8.94 -18.12
CA LEU A 112 6.94 8.05 -17.69
C LEU A 112 7.00 6.91 -18.71
N GLY A 113 8.12 6.81 -19.44
CA GLY A 113 8.38 5.64 -20.28
C GLY A 113 8.27 4.39 -19.44
N VAL A 114 7.45 3.43 -19.87
CA VAL A 114 7.16 2.18 -19.16
C VAL A 114 8.39 1.23 -19.12
N ASP A 115 9.46 1.60 -19.83
CA ASP A 115 10.80 1.03 -19.70
C ASP A 115 11.46 1.30 -18.31
N ALA A 116 10.80 2.08 -17.45
CA ALA A 116 11.35 2.49 -16.16
C ALA A 116 11.31 1.40 -15.06
N PHE A 117 10.61 0.28 -15.26
CA PHE A 117 10.57 -0.81 -14.28
C PHE A 117 11.53 -1.95 -14.66
N ALA A 118 12.81 -1.76 -14.39
CA ALA A 118 13.80 -2.84 -14.47
C ALA A 118 13.64 -3.80 -13.28
N TRP A 119 12.88 -4.87 -13.48
CA TRP A 119 12.69 -5.90 -12.47
C TRP A 119 13.93 -6.79 -12.33
N SER A 120 14.36 -7.02 -11.10
CA SER A 120 15.43 -7.95 -10.76
C SER A 120 14.96 -8.99 -9.75
N PRO A 121 15.28 -10.28 -9.93
CA PRO A 121 14.94 -11.30 -8.96
C PRO A 121 15.77 -11.10 -7.68
N LEU A 122 15.15 -11.34 -6.54
CA LEU A 122 15.82 -11.33 -5.24
C LEU A 122 16.36 -12.73 -4.91
N ARG A 123 17.44 -12.79 -4.13
CA ARG A 123 17.99 -14.04 -3.62
C ARG A 123 17.18 -14.52 -2.43
N LEU A 124 16.44 -15.62 -2.59
CA LEU A 124 15.69 -16.27 -1.53
C LEU A 124 16.58 -17.32 -0.85
N THR A 125 16.68 -17.27 0.47
CA THR A 125 17.45 -18.23 1.28
C THR A 125 16.52 -18.94 2.25
N PRO A 126 15.95 -20.10 1.88
CA PRO A 126 15.17 -20.92 2.79
C PRO A 126 16.07 -21.47 3.91
N ARG A 127 15.47 -21.76 5.07
CA ARG A 127 16.11 -22.38 6.23
C ARG A 127 15.43 -23.68 6.66
N SER A 128 14.25 -23.97 6.11
CA SER A 128 13.50 -25.20 6.33
C SER A 128 13.13 -25.88 5.00
N ALA A 129 12.80 -27.18 5.05
CA ALA A 129 12.32 -27.92 3.89
C ALA A 129 11.02 -27.32 3.33
N TYR A 130 10.08 -26.95 4.20
CA TYR A 130 8.86 -26.26 3.79
C TYR A 130 9.14 -24.87 3.22
N GLY A 131 10.09 -24.13 3.81
CA GLY A 131 10.55 -22.84 3.32
C GLY A 131 11.11 -22.92 1.89
N ALA A 132 11.84 -23.99 1.57
CA ALA A 132 12.34 -24.23 0.22
C ALA A 132 11.21 -24.39 -0.82
N GLU A 133 10.02 -24.81 -0.37
CA GLU A 133 8.84 -25.01 -1.21
C GLU A 133 7.72 -23.98 -1.04
N ASN A 134 7.96 -22.92 -0.28
CA ASN A 134 6.96 -21.91 0.01
C ASN A 134 6.42 -21.24 -1.26
N VAL A 135 5.11 -21.00 -1.28
CA VAL A 135 4.50 -19.95 -2.10
C VAL A 135 4.37 -18.72 -1.22
N LEU A 136 5.07 -17.63 -1.56
CA LEU A 136 4.93 -16.36 -0.86
C LEU A 136 3.58 -15.72 -1.24
N THR A 137 2.67 -15.56 -0.29
CA THR A 137 1.28 -15.15 -0.56
C THR A 137 0.99 -13.70 -0.21
N ALA A 138 1.79 -13.08 0.66
CA ALA A 138 1.63 -11.68 1.04
C ALA A 138 3.00 -11.01 1.22
N VAL A 139 3.10 -9.74 0.83
CA VAL A 139 4.31 -8.92 1.00
C VAL A 139 3.99 -7.56 1.59
N GLY A 140 4.82 -7.13 2.53
CA GLY A 140 4.83 -5.80 3.09
C GLY A 140 6.13 -5.10 2.73
N CYS A 141 6.09 -3.77 2.68
CA CYS A 141 7.27 -2.93 2.51
C CYS A 141 7.43 -1.95 3.69
N ARG A 142 8.67 -1.79 4.18
CA ARG A 142 9.09 -0.79 5.18
C ARG A 142 10.46 -0.27 4.78
N ASP A 143 10.60 1.05 4.64
CA ASP A 143 11.87 1.73 4.31
C ASP A 143 12.62 1.12 3.11
N GLY A 144 11.89 0.77 2.04
CA GLY A 144 12.47 0.18 0.84
C GLY A 144 13.01 -1.25 1.03
N ARG A 145 12.54 -1.96 2.07
CA ARG A 145 12.81 -3.37 2.33
C ARG A 145 11.52 -4.14 2.42
N LEU A 146 11.54 -5.39 1.98
CA LEU A 146 10.37 -6.27 2.07
C LEU A 146 10.38 -7.19 3.29
N ALA A 147 9.19 -7.55 3.74
CA ALA A 147 8.93 -8.76 4.52
C ALA A 147 7.76 -9.49 3.88
N ALA A 148 7.72 -10.82 3.98
CA ALA A 148 6.69 -11.62 3.34
C ALA A 148 6.22 -12.76 4.24
N VAL A 149 5.02 -13.25 3.93
CA VAL A 149 4.48 -14.49 4.45
C VAL A 149 4.37 -15.48 3.31
N GLY A 150 4.75 -16.72 3.56
CA GLY A 150 4.55 -17.82 2.62
C GLY A 150 4.09 -19.08 3.33
N ALA A 151 3.64 -20.04 2.53
CA ALA A 151 3.20 -21.32 3.04
C ALA A 151 3.48 -22.46 2.06
N LYS A 152 3.61 -23.67 2.61
CA LYS A 152 3.49 -24.92 1.87
C LYS A 152 2.62 -25.88 2.67
N SER A 153 1.58 -26.41 2.03
CA SER A 153 0.80 -27.52 2.61
C SER A 153 1.60 -28.81 2.54
N GLY A 154 1.60 -29.59 3.62
CA GLY A 154 2.26 -30.88 3.65
C GLY A 154 2.24 -31.56 5.02
N GLY A 155 2.95 -32.68 5.12
CA GLY A 155 2.89 -33.59 6.26
C GLY A 155 1.63 -34.46 6.27
N VAL A 156 1.50 -35.31 7.30
CA VAL A 156 0.44 -36.34 7.42
C VAL A 156 -0.98 -35.75 7.36
N HIS A 157 -1.16 -34.49 7.78
CA HIS A 157 -2.46 -33.84 7.84
C HIS A 157 -2.67 -32.76 6.77
N GLY A 158 -1.68 -32.52 5.89
CA GLY A 158 -1.79 -31.52 4.81
C GLY A 158 -1.84 -30.06 5.26
N ASN A 159 -1.69 -29.80 6.56
CA ASN A 159 -1.81 -28.48 7.15
C ASN A 159 -0.72 -27.52 6.60
N PRO A 160 -1.07 -26.24 6.32
CA PRO A 160 -0.12 -25.27 5.82
C PRO A 160 0.97 -24.99 6.85
N ARG A 161 2.23 -25.10 6.41
CA ARG A 161 3.40 -24.68 7.18
C ARG A 161 3.75 -23.26 6.77
N ILE A 162 3.35 -22.32 7.62
CA ILE A 162 3.58 -20.89 7.40
C ILE A 162 5.03 -20.55 7.72
N SER A 163 5.68 -19.81 6.84
CA SER A 163 6.98 -19.18 7.09
C SER A 163 6.87 -17.67 6.96
N THR A 164 7.67 -16.96 7.76
CA THR A 164 7.88 -15.52 7.58
C THR A 164 9.24 -15.28 6.95
N TRP A 165 9.34 -14.22 6.15
CA TRP A 165 10.52 -13.90 5.36
C TRP A 165 10.86 -12.43 5.55
N ARG A 166 12.15 -12.09 5.59
CA ARG A 166 12.60 -10.70 5.69
C ARG A 166 13.79 -10.43 4.78
N GLN A 167 13.84 -9.22 4.23
CA GLN A 167 15.01 -8.75 3.52
C GLN A 167 16.11 -8.30 4.49
N LEU A 168 17.32 -8.80 4.29
CA LEU A 168 18.52 -8.40 4.99
C LEU A 168 19.16 -7.17 4.32
N ALA A 169 20.17 -6.59 4.98
CA ALA A 169 20.87 -5.42 4.47
C ALA A 169 21.64 -5.69 3.16
N ASP A 170 22.06 -6.93 2.93
CA ASP A 170 22.71 -7.38 1.69
C ASP A 170 21.72 -7.58 0.51
N GLY A 171 20.43 -7.32 0.74
CA GLY A 171 19.37 -7.47 -0.24
C GLY A 171 18.80 -8.88 -0.38
N SER A 172 19.39 -9.90 0.26
CA SER A 172 18.84 -11.25 0.31
C SER A 172 17.56 -11.30 1.14
N VAL A 173 16.67 -12.22 0.80
CA VAL A 173 15.41 -12.46 1.52
C VAL A 173 15.51 -13.82 2.18
N VAL A 174 15.58 -13.81 3.51
CA VAL A 174 15.80 -15.02 4.30
C VAL A 174 14.51 -15.45 4.99
N GLU A 175 14.29 -16.75 5.07
CA GLU A 175 13.28 -17.30 5.97
C GLU A 175 13.69 -16.95 7.41
N ALA A 176 12.76 -16.41 8.17
CA ALA A 176 12.88 -16.20 9.60
C ALA A 176 12.38 -17.46 10.32
N PRO A 177 13.28 -18.24 10.96
CA PRO A 177 12.87 -19.40 11.73
C PRO A 177 11.95 -18.97 12.87
N ALA A 178 10.81 -19.63 13.01
CA ALA A 178 10.01 -19.54 14.23
C ALA A 178 10.48 -20.65 15.16
N GLU A 179 10.99 -20.29 16.34
CA GLU A 179 11.48 -21.26 17.33
C GLU A 179 10.35 -22.09 17.96
N PHE A 180 9.11 -21.62 17.81
CA PHE A 180 7.88 -22.29 18.21
C PHE A 180 6.83 -22.12 17.10
N GLU A 181 5.78 -22.94 17.18
CA GLU A 181 4.68 -22.90 16.25
C GLU A 181 3.91 -21.58 16.35
N VAL A 182 4.09 -20.72 15.34
CA VAL A 182 3.34 -19.48 15.17
C VAL A 182 2.12 -19.72 14.27
N PHE A 183 1.08 -18.88 14.42
CA PHE A 183 -0.15 -18.98 13.62
C PHE A 183 -0.84 -20.34 13.72
N GLY A 184 -1.02 -20.82 14.96
CA GLY A 184 -1.83 -22.00 15.28
C GLY A 184 -1.19 -23.35 15.02
N GLY A 185 0.10 -23.41 14.64
CA GLY A 185 0.85 -24.66 14.62
C GLY A 185 0.16 -25.81 13.86
N PRO A 186 -0.07 -26.98 14.48
CA PRO A 186 -0.77 -28.09 13.86
C PRO A 186 -2.25 -27.78 13.59
N ASP A 187 -2.87 -26.87 14.33
CA ASP A 187 -4.27 -26.46 14.11
C ASP A 187 -4.40 -25.50 12.92
N ALA A 188 -3.26 -25.01 12.42
CA ALA A 188 -3.08 -24.26 11.18
C ALA A 188 -4.11 -23.15 10.96
N VAL A 189 -3.78 -21.93 11.37
CA VAL A 189 -4.72 -20.82 11.23
C VAL A 189 -4.33 -19.85 10.12
N ASN A 190 -5.32 -19.04 9.76
CA ASN A 190 -5.24 -18.09 8.67
C ASN A 190 -4.20 -17.00 8.97
N VAL A 191 -3.28 -16.82 8.03
CA VAL A 191 -2.42 -15.63 7.95
C VAL A 191 -2.79 -14.86 6.69
N GLY A 192 -3.04 -13.57 6.86
CA GLY A 192 -3.46 -12.65 5.81
C GLY A 192 -2.35 -11.68 5.43
N ARG A 193 -2.69 -10.39 5.39
CA ARG A 193 -1.79 -9.33 4.93
C ARG A 193 -0.66 -9.07 5.91
N ILE A 194 0.49 -8.67 5.37
CA ILE A 194 1.60 -8.08 6.12
C ILE A 194 1.76 -6.61 5.70
N ALA A 195 2.01 -5.73 6.65
CA ALA A 195 2.24 -4.31 6.41
C ALA A 195 3.44 -3.80 7.20
N GLY A 196 4.21 -2.88 6.61
CA GLY A 196 5.25 -2.15 7.31
C GLY A 196 4.66 -1.02 8.13
N GLY A 197 5.16 -0.84 9.35
CA GLY A 197 4.81 0.26 10.25
C GLY A 197 6.07 0.92 10.85
N PRO A 198 5.91 2.02 11.61
CA PRO A 198 7.04 2.80 12.12
C PRO A 198 8.01 1.97 12.97
N ALA A 199 7.51 1.03 13.77
CA ALA A 199 8.31 0.20 14.68
C ALA A 199 8.63 -1.21 14.15
N GLY A 200 8.14 -1.59 12.97
CA GLY A 200 8.33 -2.95 12.46
C GLY A 200 7.25 -3.39 11.49
N TRP A 201 6.79 -4.64 11.65
CA TRP A 201 5.84 -5.28 10.75
C TRP A 201 4.60 -5.72 11.51
N VAL A 202 3.44 -5.58 10.88
CA VAL A 202 2.18 -6.15 11.38
C VAL A 202 1.75 -7.23 10.42
N ILE A 203 1.47 -8.42 10.95
CA ILE A 203 0.90 -9.55 10.21
C ILE A 203 -0.51 -9.75 10.75
N ALA A 204 -1.51 -9.62 9.88
CA ALA A 204 -2.89 -9.92 10.20
C ALA A 204 -3.13 -11.44 10.09
N GLY A 205 -3.92 -11.98 11.01
CA GLY A 205 -4.24 -13.39 11.05
C GLY A 205 -4.66 -13.82 12.45
N ASN A 206 -5.05 -15.08 12.57
CA ASN A 206 -5.36 -15.65 13.86
C ASN A 206 -4.08 -16.24 14.46
N ARG A 207 -3.97 -16.23 15.80
CA ARG A 207 -2.89 -16.93 16.52
C ARG A 207 -3.35 -18.27 17.15
N GLY A 208 -4.64 -18.59 17.07
CA GLY A 208 -5.28 -19.83 17.53
C GLY A 208 -6.64 -20.03 16.83
N THR A 209 -7.34 -21.13 17.12
CA THR A 209 -8.67 -21.41 16.54
C THR A 209 -9.64 -20.27 16.89
N GLY A 210 -10.26 -19.66 15.87
CA GLY A 210 -11.24 -18.58 16.05
C GLY A 210 -12.57 -19.06 16.61
#